data_AF-A0A452V6U6-F1
#
_entry.id   AF-A0A452V6U6-F1
#
_cell.length_a   1.000
_cell.length_b   1.000
_cell.length_c   1.000
_cell.angle_alpha   90.00
_cell.angle_beta   90.00
_cell.angle_gamma   90.00
#
_symmetry.space_group_name_H-M   'P 1'
#
loop_
_entity.id
_entity.type
_entity.pdbx_description
1 polymer ?
#
loop_
_entity_poly.entity_id
_entity_poly.type
_entity_poly.pdbx_seq_one_letter_code
_entity_poly.pdbx_strand_id
1 'polypeptide(L)' 'MNGLTLGGQKCSVIQNSLLQDGEFTMDLSTKNTSGTPTFNIAVTMIAETLVLLICKGVHGGMINKML' A
#
# COMPACT_ATOMS: atom_id res chain seq x y z
N MET A 1 4.64 2.14 -17.40
CA MET A 1 3.69 2.29 -16.27
C MET A 1 4.38 3.10 -15.18
N ASN A 2 3.83 4.28 -14.86
CA ASN A 2 4.36 5.17 -13.83
C ASN A 2 4.06 4.55 -12.47
N GLY A 3 5.10 4.26 -11.68
CA GLY A 3 4.94 3.81 -10.30
C GLY A 3 4.70 5.00 -9.37
N LEU A 4 4.16 4.72 -8.18
CA LEU A 4 4.06 5.70 -7.10
C LEU A 4 5.36 5.68 -6.27
N THR A 5 5.68 6.80 -5.63
CA THR A 5 6.74 6.85 -4.62
C THR A 5 6.16 7.33 -3.29
N LEU A 6 6.48 6.65 -2.20
CA LEU A 6 6.14 7.04 -0.83
C LEU A 6 7.42 7.33 -0.06
N GLY A 7 7.65 8.57 0.36
CA GLY A 7 8.89 8.96 1.05
C GLY A 7 10.17 8.64 0.25
N GLY A 8 10.10 8.69 -1.09
CA GLY A 8 11.21 8.32 -1.99
C GLY A 8 11.32 6.82 -2.31
N GLN A 9 10.59 5.95 -1.60
CA GLN A 9 10.54 4.52 -1.90
C GLN A 9 9.60 4.27 -3.09
N LYS A 10 10.09 3.62 -4.15
CA LYS A 10 9.26 3.23 -5.30
C LYS A 10 8.32 2.11 -4.90
N CYS A 11 7.08 2.19 -5.39
CA CYS A 11 6.02 1.23 -5.15
C CYS A 11 5.29 0.83 -6.46
N SER A 12 4.81 -0.40 -6.49
CA SER A 12 3.79 -0.89 -7.40
C SER A 12 2.43 -0.75 -6.73
N VAL A 13 1.43 -0.27 -7.48
CA VAL A 13 0.03 -0.40 -7.06
C VAL A 13 -0.42 -1.83 -7.34
N ILE A 14 -0.99 -2.49 -6.34
CA ILE A 14 -1.58 -3.83 -6.45
C ILE A 14 -3.08 -3.70 -6.69
N GLN A 15 -3.76 -2.93 -5.83
CA GLN A 15 -5.18 -2.61 -5.91
C GLN A 15 -5.40 -1.15 -5.53
N ASN A 16 -6.36 -0.49 -6.17
CA ASN A 16 -6.70 0.90 -5.88
C ASN A 16 -8.22 1.10 -5.87
N SER A 17 -8.76 1.27 -4.67
CA SER A 17 -10.14 1.64 -4.39
C SER A 17 -10.19 2.83 -3.41
N LEU A 18 -9.15 3.67 -3.38
CA LEU A 18 -8.97 4.73 -2.37
C LEU A 18 -10.09 5.79 -2.40
N LEU A 19 -10.64 6.03 -3.58
CA LEU A 19 -11.74 6.98 -3.81
C LEU A 19 -13.06 6.28 -4.15
N GLN A 20 -13.11 4.95 -4.02
CA GLN A 20 -14.33 4.18 -4.21
C GLN A 20 -15.12 4.17 -2.91
N ASP A 21 -16.38 4.57 -3.00
CA ASP A 21 -17.29 4.61 -1.85
C ASP A 21 -17.42 3.22 -1.20
N GLY A 22 -17.28 3.18 0.12
CA GLY A 22 -17.32 1.95 0.93
C GLY A 22 -16.02 1.15 1.01
N GLU A 23 -15.01 1.41 0.18
CA GLU A 23 -13.74 0.66 0.16
C GLU A 23 -12.57 1.48 0.74
N PHE A 24 -12.41 2.72 0.28
CA PHE A 24 -11.42 3.71 0.73
C PHE A 24 -9.98 3.20 0.93
N THR A 25 -9.57 2.13 0.22
CA THR A 25 -8.30 1.45 0.44
C THR A 25 -7.47 1.31 -0.83
N MET A 26 -6.15 1.25 -0.67
CA MET A 26 -5.18 1.00 -1.74
C MET A 26 -4.05 0.13 -1.20
N ASP A 27 -3.71 -0.92 -1.94
CA ASP A 27 -2.61 -1.81 -1.62
C ASP A 27 -1.42 -1.58 -2.54
N LEU A 28 -0.23 -1.49 -1.96
CA LEU A 28 1.02 -1.27 -2.65
C LEU A 28 2.06 -2.33 -2.26
N SER A 29 3.02 -2.56 -3.15
CA SER A 29 4.24 -3.30 -2.83
C SER A 29 5.47 -2.48 -3.18
N THR A 30 6.46 -2.42 -2.31
CA THR A 30 7.71 -1.70 -2.59
C THR A 30 8.48 -2.37 -3.73
N LYS A 31 8.99 -1.58 -4.67
CA LYS A 31 9.93 -2.01 -5.71
C LYS A 31 11.34 -1.80 -5.23
N ASN A 32 12.08 -2.89 -5.08
CA ASN A 32 13.48 -2.83 -4.67
C ASN A 32 14.39 -3.52 -5.68
N THR A 33 15.69 -3.32 -5.54
CA THR A 33 16.70 -4.02 -6.35
C THR A 33 16.77 -5.50 -5.96
N SER A 34 17.19 -6.34 -6.91
CA SER A 34 17.24 -7.80 -6.73
C SER A 34 17.94 -8.20 -5.42
N GLY A 35 17.23 -8.97 -4.58
CA GLY A 35 17.76 -9.52 -3.33
C GLY A 35 17.40 -8.77 -2.06
N THR A 36 16.74 -7.61 -2.15
CA THR A 36 16.28 -6.88 -0.95
C THR A 36 14.81 -7.20 -0.63
N PRO A 37 14.42 -7.34 0.66
CA PRO A 37 13.05 -7.67 1.03
C PRO A 37 12.05 -6.62 0.55
N THR A 38 10.92 -7.04 0.01
CA THR A 38 9.81 -6.14 -0.32
C THR A 38 8.84 -6.03 0.87
N PHE A 39 8.16 -4.89 0.94
CA PHE A 39 7.13 -4.61 1.94
C PHE A 39 5.80 -4.39 1.23
N ASN A 40 4.73 -4.86 1.85
CA ASN A 40 3.38 -4.51 1.45
C ASN A 40 2.92 -3.31 2.28
N ILE A 41 2.22 -2.39 1.63
CA ILE A 41 1.72 -1.17 2.25
C ILE A 41 0.23 -1.10 1.97
N ALA A 42 -0.57 -1.06 3.02
CA ALA A 42 -1.98 -0.71 2.90
C ALA A 42 -2.15 0.77 3.21
N VAL A 43 -2.93 1.45 2.38
CA VAL A 43 -3.31 2.85 2.52
C VAL A 43 -4.82 2.88 2.68
N THR A 44 -5.33 3.55 3.72
CA THR A 44 -6.76 3.82 3.86
C THR A 44 -7.01 5.32 4.03
N MET A 45 -8.10 5.80 3.43
CA MET A 45 -8.58 7.16 3.61
C MET A 45 -9.66 7.18 4.69
N ILE A 46 -9.44 7.98 5.73
CA ILE A 46 -10.40 8.17 6.83
C ILE A 46 -10.64 9.66 6.97
N ALA A 47 -11.88 10.10 6.70
CA ALA A 47 -12.27 11.50 6.68
C ALA A 47 -11.28 12.36 5.86
N GLU A 48 -10.43 13.14 6.53
CA GLU A 48 -9.45 14.04 5.89
C GLU A 48 -8.00 13.53 5.99
N THR A 49 -7.78 12.28 6.40
CA THR A 49 -6.44 11.71 6.65
C THR A 49 -6.20 10.43 5.84
N LEU A 50 -4.93 10.20 5.47
CA LEU A 50 -4.46 8.92 4.94
C LEU A 50 -3.68 8.18 6.02
N VAL A 51 -4.10 6.95 6.32
CA VAL A 51 -3.37 6.03 7.20
C VAL A 51 -2.57 5.07 6.33
N LEU A 52 -1.26 4.97 6.59
CA LEU A 52 -0.36 4.07 5.89
C LEU A 52 0.18 3.03 6.86
N LEU A 53 -0.07 1.76 6.57
CA LEU A 53 0.44 0.63 7.34
C LEU A 53 1.47 -0.14 6.50
N ILE A 54 2.72 -0.18 6.98
CA ILE A 54 3.83 -0.88 6.31
C ILE A 54 4.08 -2.20 7.03
N CYS A 55 3.92 -3.32 6.32
CA CYS A 55 4.14 -4.65 6.90
C CYS A 55 5.27 -5.40 6.20
N LYS A 56 6.15 -5.98 7.01
CA LYS A 56 7.22 -6.88 6.58
C LYS A 56 6.74 -8.32 6.65
N GLY A 57 6.77 -9.05 5.54
CA GLY A 57 6.48 -10.49 5.53
C GLY A 57 5.03 -10.89 5.80
N VAL A 58 4.08 -9.95 5.70
CA VAL A 58 2.64 -10.21 5.85
C VAL A 58 1.98 -10.24 4.47
N HIS A 59 1.10 -11.22 4.26
CA HIS A 59 0.31 -11.32 3.03
C HIS A 59 -0.67 -10.15 2.93
N GLY A 60 -0.78 -9.50 1.76
CA GLY A 60 -1.54 -8.25 1.58
C GLY A 60 -2.99 -8.32 2.08
N GLY A 61 -3.68 -9.44 1.84
CA GLY A 61 -5.06 -9.63 2.29
C GLY A 61 -5.27 -9.67 3.81
N MET A 62 -4.21 -9.82 4.62
CA MET A 62 -4.29 -9.68 6.08
C MET A 62 -4.14 -8.22 6.54
N ILE A 63 -3.47 -7.38 5.75
CA ILE A 63 -3.14 -6.00 6.13
C ILE A 63 -4.38 -5.11 6.02
N ASN A 64 -5.16 -5.27 4.95
CA ASN A 64 -6.40 -4.52 4.77
C ASN A 64 -7.40 -4.75 5.92
N LYS A 65 -7.48 -5.98 6.47
CA LYS A 65 -8.32 -6.30 7.65
C LYS A 65 -7.89 -5.64 8.95
N MET A 66 -6.69 -5.06 9.02
CA MET A 66 -6.16 -4.39 10.21
C MET A 66 -6.45 -2.89 10.22
N LEU A 67 -7.01 -2.35 9.13
CA LEU A 67 -7.38 -0.95 8.93
C LEU A 67 -8.90 -0.80 8.88
#